data_AF-A0A667GGH2-F1
#
_entry.id   AF-A0A667GGH2-F1
#
_cell.length_a   1.000
_cell.length_b   1.000
_cell.length_c   1.000
_cell.angle_alpha   90.00
_cell.angle_beta   90.00
_cell.angle_gamma   90.00
#
_symmetry.space_group_name_H-M   'P 1'
#
loop_
_entity.id
_entity.type
_entity.pdbx_description
1 polymer ?
#
loop_
_entity_poly.entity_id
_entity_poly.type
_entity_poly.pdbx_seq_one_letter_code
_entity_poly.pdbx_strand_id
1 'polypeptide(L)'
;MDTEKVTDRKVELEKEDGHALHKRLSQVDPEMAAKLHPHDKRKVARSLQVFEETGISHSEFLHRQHSEEGGGPLGGPLKFPNLCILWLHADQTGPGPSVPPVYGLEVSDVSKWEESVLEPALEIVQSFIQGHKPVAAPVKMPCNEMENKRSYHMCDLCDRIIIGDREWAAHIKSKSHLHQLKKRRRLDSDAVTAIENQSISPDCDKELKEKGSPEQNEKELKSSV
;
A
#
# COMPACT_ATOMS: atom_id res chain seq x y z
N MET A 1 14.83 38.97 -9.77
CA MET A 1 13.78 39.28 -8.78
C MET A 1 12.73 38.18 -8.89
N ASP A 2 12.98 37.02 -8.31
CA ASP A 2 12.52 35.74 -8.90
C ASP A 2 11.67 34.92 -7.92
N THR A 3 10.66 35.57 -7.34
CA THR A 3 9.65 34.93 -6.48
C THR A 3 8.58 34.21 -7.32
N GLU A 4 9.01 33.30 -8.20
CA GLU A 4 8.11 32.59 -9.11
C GLU A 4 7.48 31.35 -8.46
N LYS A 5 6.21 31.49 -8.08
CA LYS A 5 5.22 30.39 -8.02
C LYS A 5 5.62 29.16 -7.20
N VAL A 6 5.74 29.33 -5.88
CA VAL A 6 5.49 28.23 -4.91
C VAL A 6 3.97 27.99 -4.78
N THR A 7 3.25 27.92 -5.90
CA THR A 7 1.81 27.62 -5.97
C THR A 7 1.59 26.12 -5.97
N ASP A 8 1.94 25.50 -4.85
CA ASP A 8 1.57 24.14 -4.42
C ASP A 8 1.33 23.11 -5.55
N ARG A 9 2.42 22.71 -6.26
CA ARG A 9 2.40 21.67 -7.33
C ARG A 9 1.63 20.41 -6.93
N LYS A 10 1.67 20.04 -5.65
CA LYS A 10 0.91 18.91 -5.09
C LYS A 10 -0.60 19.07 -5.28
N VAL A 11 -1.14 20.29 -5.12
CA VAL A 11 -2.57 20.61 -5.35
C VAL A 11 -2.90 20.67 -6.85
N GLU A 12 -1.92 20.81 -7.73
CA GLU A 12 -2.10 20.60 -9.17
C GLU A 12 -2.14 19.10 -9.50
N LEU A 13 -1.14 18.33 -9.04
CA LEU A 13 -1.08 16.87 -9.19
C LEU A 13 -2.30 16.15 -8.58
N GLU A 14 -2.77 16.53 -7.38
CA GLU A 14 -3.94 15.89 -6.75
C GLU A 14 -5.26 16.07 -7.54
N LYS A 15 -5.32 16.99 -8.53
CA LYS A 15 -6.46 17.15 -9.45
C LYS A 15 -6.41 16.21 -10.65
N GLU A 16 -5.24 15.70 -11.03
CA GLU A 16 -5.06 14.80 -12.17
C GLU A 16 -5.70 13.41 -11.92
N ASP A 17 -5.80 12.59 -12.95
CA ASP A 17 -6.28 11.21 -12.81
C ASP A 17 -5.28 10.31 -12.03
N GLY A 18 -5.80 9.40 -11.22
CA GLY A 18 -5.00 8.51 -10.38
C GLY A 18 -4.18 7.49 -11.18
N HIS A 19 -4.73 6.98 -12.29
CA HIS A 19 -4.00 6.06 -13.16
C HIS A 19 -2.96 6.80 -14.02
N ALA A 20 -3.24 8.04 -14.43
CA ALA A 20 -2.25 8.90 -15.08
C ALA A 20 -1.04 9.19 -14.17
N LEU A 21 -1.29 9.64 -12.93
CA LEU A 21 -0.26 9.85 -11.91
C LEU A 21 0.52 8.57 -11.61
N HIS A 22 -0.16 7.44 -11.44
CA HIS A 22 0.49 6.17 -11.09
C HIS A 22 1.33 5.61 -12.24
N LYS A 23 0.87 5.72 -13.48
CA LYS A 23 1.65 5.39 -14.67
C LYS A 23 2.92 6.24 -14.76
N ARG A 24 2.83 7.53 -14.42
CA ARG A 24 3.99 8.44 -14.35
C ARG A 24 4.94 8.09 -13.21
N LEU A 25 4.42 7.70 -12.04
CA LEU A 25 5.22 7.20 -10.92
C LEU A 25 5.94 5.89 -11.28
N SER A 26 5.28 4.96 -11.98
CA SER A 26 5.86 3.68 -12.40
C SER A 26 7.06 3.82 -13.35
N GLN A 27 7.13 4.90 -14.12
CA GLN A 27 8.26 5.24 -14.98
C GLN A 27 9.47 5.84 -14.23
N VAL A 28 9.26 6.32 -13.01
CA VAL A 28 10.21 7.12 -12.21
C VAL A 28 10.70 6.36 -10.98
N ASP A 29 9.79 5.69 -10.31
CA ASP A 29 9.95 4.98 -9.04
C ASP A 29 9.05 3.73 -9.06
N PRO A 30 9.45 2.67 -9.81
CA PRO A 30 8.66 1.45 -9.91
C PRO A 30 8.50 0.74 -8.56
N GLU A 31 9.41 0.95 -7.61
CA GLU A 31 9.31 0.37 -6.27
C GLU A 31 8.21 1.03 -5.42
N MET A 32 8.06 2.36 -5.49
CA MET A 32 6.90 3.03 -4.88
C MET A 32 5.61 2.75 -5.66
N ALA A 33 5.66 2.68 -6.99
CA ALA A 33 4.48 2.32 -7.79
C ALA A 33 3.96 0.90 -7.49
N ALA A 34 4.84 -0.04 -7.12
CA ALA A 34 4.45 -1.37 -6.66
C ALA A 34 3.82 -1.39 -5.25
N LYS A 35 4.09 -0.38 -4.40
CA LYS A 35 3.55 -0.27 -3.03
C LYS A 35 2.32 0.65 -2.93
N LEU A 36 2.09 1.50 -3.92
CA LEU A 36 0.99 2.48 -3.96
C LEU A 36 0.00 2.11 -5.07
N HIS A 37 -1.29 2.06 -4.73
CA HIS A 37 -2.37 1.83 -5.69
C HIS A 37 -2.70 3.11 -6.48
N PRO A 38 -3.16 3.03 -7.74
CA PRO A 38 -3.52 4.20 -8.54
C PRO A 38 -4.54 5.15 -7.89
N HIS A 39 -5.45 4.62 -7.08
CA HIS A 39 -6.45 5.43 -6.38
C HIS A 39 -5.89 6.21 -5.17
N ASP A 40 -4.68 5.91 -4.70
CA ASP A 40 -4.04 6.56 -3.55
C ASP A 40 -3.40 7.93 -3.94
N LYS A 41 -4.16 8.76 -4.69
CA LYS A 41 -3.71 9.98 -5.38
C LYS A 41 -2.75 10.84 -4.54
N ARG A 42 -3.08 11.09 -3.27
CA ARG A 42 -2.25 11.89 -2.34
C ARG A 42 -0.83 11.35 -2.15
N LYS A 43 -0.67 10.02 -2.05
CA LYS A 43 0.64 9.37 -1.88
C LYS A 43 1.41 9.32 -3.19
N VAL A 44 0.71 9.04 -4.29
CA VAL A 44 1.30 9.01 -5.64
C VAL A 44 1.78 10.41 -6.03
N ALA A 45 0.93 11.44 -5.88
CA ALA A 45 1.27 12.84 -6.09
C ALA A 45 2.42 13.31 -5.19
N ARG A 46 2.45 12.95 -3.89
CA ARG A 46 3.59 13.30 -3.03
C ARG A 46 4.89 12.60 -3.44
N SER A 47 4.83 11.37 -3.94
CA SER A 47 6.01 10.63 -4.41
C SER A 47 6.57 11.22 -5.71
N LEU A 48 5.69 11.60 -6.64
CA LEU A 48 6.05 12.37 -7.83
C LEU A 48 6.63 13.74 -7.46
N GLN A 49 6.01 14.46 -6.52
CA GLN A 49 6.48 15.76 -6.04
C GLN A 49 7.90 15.67 -5.46
N VAL A 50 8.19 14.66 -4.62
CA VAL A 50 9.55 14.43 -4.08
C VAL A 50 10.57 14.26 -5.20
N PHE A 51 10.24 13.49 -6.25
CA PHE A 51 11.13 13.34 -7.40
C PHE A 51 11.27 14.65 -8.22
N GLU A 52 10.19 15.37 -8.47
CA GLU A 52 10.22 16.66 -9.19
C GLU A 52 10.92 17.79 -8.43
N GLU A 53 11.00 17.70 -7.10
CA GLU A 53 11.67 18.66 -6.22
C GLU A 53 13.17 18.34 -6.02
N THR A 54 13.60 17.08 -6.18
CA THR A 54 14.94 16.62 -5.76
C THR A 54 15.74 15.85 -6.82
N GLY A 55 15.09 15.31 -7.86
CA GLY A 55 15.67 14.39 -8.82
C GLY A 55 15.93 12.96 -8.29
N ILE A 56 15.58 12.66 -7.04
CA ILE A 56 15.82 11.37 -6.36
C ILE A 56 14.48 10.66 -6.12
N SER A 57 14.44 9.33 -6.27
CA SER A 57 13.20 8.57 -6.08
C SER A 57 12.77 8.57 -4.61
N HIS A 58 11.46 8.45 -4.36
CA HIS A 58 10.94 8.43 -2.99
C HIS A 58 11.27 7.09 -2.30
N SER A 59 11.40 6.00 -3.05
CA SER A 59 12.02 4.75 -2.59
C SER A 59 13.46 4.93 -2.12
N GLU A 60 14.31 5.66 -2.86
CA GLU A 60 15.70 5.84 -2.48
C GLU A 60 15.85 6.68 -1.21
N PHE A 61 15.02 7.72 -1.01
CA PHE A 61 14.99 8.45 0.27
C PHE A 61 14.64 7.53 1.45
N LEU A 62 13.64 6.66 1.30
CA LEU A 62 13.25 5.72 2.36
C LEU A 62 14.37 4.69 2.64
N HIS A 63 15.04 4.17 1.60
CA HIS A 63 16.20 3.28 1.78
C HIS A 63 17.37 3.98 2.48
N ARG A 64 17.68 5.22 2.11
CA ARG A 64 18.71 6.03 2.78
C ARG A 64 18.37 6.22 4.27
N GLN A 65 17.15 6.65 4.60
CA GLN A 65 16.68 6.80 5.97
C GLN A 65 16.74 5.50 6.77
N HIS A 66 16.31 4.38 6.21
CA HIS A 66 16.39 3.07 6.87
C HIS A 66 17.83 2.54 7.04
N SER A 67 18.80 3.10 6.31
CA SER A 67 20.23 2.71 6.34
C SER A 67 21.09 3.61 7.25
N GLU A 68 20.54 4.72 7.75
CA GLU A 68 21.20 5.61 8.71
C GLU A 68 21.36 4.91 10.08
N GLU A 69 22.40 5.27 10.85
CA GLU A 69 22.68 4.64 12.14
C GLU A 69 21.56 4.93 13.16
N GLY A 70 20.83 3.88 13.56
CA GLY A 70 19.63 4.00 14.40
C GLY A 70 18.31 4.13 13.63
N GLY A 71 18.35 4.09 12.28
CA GLY A 71 17.17 3.89 11.44
C GLY A 71 16.60 2.47 11.55
N GLY A 72 15.40 2.27 11.03
CA GLY A 72 14.72 0.97 11.07
C GLY A 72 13.50 0.90 10.13
N PRO A 73 12.73 -0.21 10.15
CA PRO A 73 11.66 -0.46 9.17
C PRO A 73 10.47 0.53 9.16
N LEU A 74 10.46 1.50 10.09
CA LEU A 74 9.44 2.55 10.22
C LEU A 74 9.94 3.96 9.86
N GLY A 75 11.24 4.14 9.59
CA GLY A 75 11.83 5.43 9.24
C GLY A 75 13.29 5.61 9.67
N GLY A 76 13.78 6.84 9.55
CA GLY A 76 15.14 7.22 9.97
C GLY A 76 15.36 7.29 11.48
N PRO A 77 16.59 7.63 11.91
CA PRO A 77 16.99 7.64 13.31
C PRO A 77 16.27 8.70 14.14
N LEU A 78 16.32 8.52 15.46
CA LEU A 78 15.75 9.47 16.40
C LEU A 78 16.52 10.79 16.38
N LYS A 79 15.77 11.89 16.26
CA LYS A 79 16.31 13.27 16.33
C LYS A 79 17.08 13.56 17.63
N PHE A 80 16.80 12.82 18.70
CA PHE A 80 17.49 12.91 19.97
C PHE A 80 17.92 11.50 20.42
N PRO A 81 19.20 11.27 20.75
CA PRO A 81 19.69 9.94 21.14
C PRO A 81 19.15 9.52 22.51
N ASN A 82 19.02 10.49 23.42
CA ASN A 82 18.42 10.31 24.73
C ASN A 82 16.94 10.71 24.63
N LEU A 83 16.07 9.75 24.31
CA LEU A 83 14.61 9.88 24.41
C LEU A 83 14.06 8.98 25.53
N CYS A 84 13.27 9.54 26.43
CA CYS A 84 12.52 8.80 27.43
C CYS A 84 11.03 8.81 27.05
N ILE A 85 10.44 7.63 26.80
CA ILE A 85 9.01 7.48 26.50
C ILE A 85 8.34 6.79 27.68
N LEU A 86 7.35 7.44 28.29
CA LEU A 86 6.47 6.83 29.28
C LEU A 86 5.16 6.40 28.59
N TRP A 87 4.72 5.17 28.81
CA TRP A 87 3.44 4.64 28.34
C TRP A 87 2.57 4.30 29.54
N LEU A 88 1.45 5.00 29.67
CA LEU A 88 0.43 4.75 30.69
C LEU A 88 -0.61 3.76 30.13
N HIS A 89 -0.81 2.59 30.76
CA HIS A 89 -1.74 1.55 30.29
C HIS A 89 -2.66 0.99 31.38
N ALA A 90 -3.86 0.56 30.96
CA ALA A 90 -4.83 -0.19 31.77
C ALA A 90 -5.19 -1.56 31.15
N ASP A 91 -4.47 -1.98 30.10
CA ASP A 91 -4.57 -3.28 29.43
C ASP A 91 -3.19 -3.66 28.87
N GLN A 92 -2.93 -4.94 28.61
CA GLN A 92 -1.61 -5.47 28.23
C GLN A 92 -1.29 -5.34 26.72
N THR A 93 -1.96 -4.44 26.00
CA THR A 93 -1.67 -4.11 24.61
C THR A 93 -0.49 -3.13 24.50
N GLY A 94 0.72 -3.63 24.77
CA GLY A 94 1.96 -2.84 24.77
C GLY A 94 2.46 -2.36 23.39
N PRO A 95 3.59 -1.62 23.35
CA PRO A 95 4.14 -1.02 22.13
C PRO A 95 4.57 -2.04 21.08
N GLY A 96 4.29 -1.76 19.80
CA GLY A 96 4.80 -2.54 18.68
C GLY A 96 6.35 -2.56 18.64
N PRO A 97 6.99 -3.63 18.14
CA PRO A 97 8.39 -3.97 18.44
C PRO A 97 9.47 -3.06 17.84
N SER A 98 9.10 -1.98 17.14
CA SER A 98 10.02 -1.04 16.47
C SER A 98 9.90 0.37 17.04
N VAL A 99 9.88 0.49 18.38
CA VAL A 99 9.90 1.78 19.10
C VAL A 99 11.21 1.96 19.89
N PRO A 100 11.57 3.21 20.28
CA PRO A 100 12.61 3.48 21.27
C PRO A 100 12.26 2.89 22.64
N PRO A 101 13.17 2.90 23.64
CA PRO A 101 12.86 2.45 25.00
C PRO A 101 11.61 3.13 25.59
N VAL A 102 10.54 2.34 25.73
CA VAL A 102 9.29 2.73 26.39
C VAL A 102 9.26 2.13 27.79
N TYR A 103 8.94 2.93 28.80
CA TYR A 103 8.69 2.48 30.16
C TYR A 103 7.18 2.41 30.41
N GLY A 104 6.70 1.25 30.84
CA GLY A 104 5.28 1.00 31.11
C GLY A 104 4.92 1.42 32.52
N LEU A 105 3.79 2.12 32.66
CA LEU A 105 3.21 2.59 33.91
C LEU A 105 1.75 2.11 33.97
N GLU A 106 1.36 1.51 35.08
CA GLU A 106 0.09 0.77 35.21
C GLU A 106 -0.98 1.66 35.85
N VAL A 107 -2.14 1.75 35.19
CA VAL A 107 -3.23 2.68 35.51
C VAL A 107 -4.59 1.95 35.58
N SER A 108 -4.59 0.67 35.98
CA SER A 108 -5.83 -0.11 36.16
C SER A 108 -6.65 0.36 37.36
N ASP A 109 -6.00 0.95 38.37
CA ASP A 109 -6.63 1.46 39.59
C ASP A 109 -6.17 2.89 39.88
N VAL A 110 -7.01 3.87 39.52
CA VAL A 110 -6.76 5.31 39.75
C VAL A 110 -6.54 5.63 41.25
N SER A 111 -7.06 4.80 42.16
CA SER A 111 -6.87 4.95 43.61
C SER A 111 -5.42 4.75 44.07
N LYS A 112 -4.57 4.15 43.22
CA LYS A 112 -3.16 3.84 43.49
C LYS A 112 -2.18 4.61 42.60
N TRP A 113 -2.67 5.62 41.88
CA TRP A 113 -1.90 6.41 40.92
C TRP A 113 -0.51 6.86 41.43
N GLU A 114 -0.42 7.26 42.69
CA GLU A 114 0.84 7.75 43.28
C GLU A 114 1.91 6.64 43.27
N GLU A 115 1.53 5.43 43.72
CA GLU A 115 2.38 4.24 43.82
C GLU A 115 2.63 3.57 42.44
N SER A 116 1.61 3.52 41.57
CA SER A 116 1.67 2.76 40.31
C SER A 116 2.13 3.57 39.09
N VAL A 117 2.04 4.90 39.15
CA VAL A 117 2.39 5.82 38.05
C VAL A 117 3.39 6.89 38.48
N LEU A 118 3.11 7.64 39.55
CA LEU A 118 3.89 8.84 39.85
C LEU A 118 5.30 8.53 40.37
N GLU A 119 5.43 7.70 41.42
CA GLU A 119 6.74 7.34 41.97
C GLU A 119 7.65 6.68 40.92
N PRO A 120 7.20 5.67 40.13
CA PRO A 120 8.02 5.10 39.07
C PRO A 120 8.36 6.10 37.95
N ALA A 121 7.43 6.97 37.54
CA ALA A 121 7.71 8.00 36.54
C ALA A 121 8.78 8.99 37.01
N LEU A 122 8.74 9.40 38.29
CA LEU A 122 9.73 10.27 38.89
C LEU A 122 11.10 9.58 38.99
N GLU A 123 11.15 8.31 39.40
CA GLU A 123 12.40 7.53 39.43
C GLU A 123 13.03 7.41 38.03
N ILE A 124 12.22 7.10 37.02
CA ILE A 124 12.64 7.01 35.62
C ILE A 124 13.23 8.34 35.14
N VAL A 125 12.50 9.44 35.33
CA VAL A 125 12.94 10.77 34.86
C VAL A 125 14.16 11.26 35.62
N GLN A 126 14.25 11.05 36.94
CA GLN A 126 15.43 11.44 37.73
C GLN A 126 16.68 10.65 37.30
N SER A 127 16.57 9.33 37.16
CA SER A 127 17.66 8.48 36.66
C SER A 127 18.15 8.96 35.29
N PHE A 128 17.21 9.23 34.39
CA PHE A 128 17.47 9.67 33.02
C PHE A 128 18.18 11.04 32.95
N ILE A 129 17.75 12.01 33.76
CA ILE A 129 18.40 13.33 33.87
C ILE A 129 19.84 13.21 34.41
N GLN A 130 20.08 12.26 35.32
CA GLN A 130 21.41 11.99 35.86
C GLN A 130 22.31 11.16 34.92
N GLY A 131 21.81 10.70 33.77
CA GLY A 131 22.54 9.83 32.84
C GLY A 131 22.61 8.36 33.28
N HIS A 132 21.88 7.97 34.33
CA HIS A 132 21.77 6.60 34.80
C HIS A 132 20.63 5.86 34.07
N LYS A 133 20.78 4.54 33.90
CA LYS A 133 19.66 3.70 33.47
C LYS A 133 18.72 3.50 34.68
N PRO A 134 17.41 3.74 34.55
CA PRO A 134 16.46 3.53 35.64
C PRO A 134 16.34 2.05 36.02
N VAL A 135 15.87 1.75 37.24
CA VAL A 135 15.65 0.38 37.70
C VAL A 135 14.51 -0.28 36.93
N ALA A 136 13.48 0.49 36.58
CA ALA A 136 12.42 0.06 35.67
C ALA A 136 12.98 -0.30 34.29
N ALA A 137 12.94 -1.59 33.95
CA ALA A 137 13.33 -2.06 32.62
C ALA A 137 12.34 -1.56 31.55
N PRO A 138 12.82 -1.11 30.37
CA PRO A 138 11.94 -0.81 29.23
C PRO A 138 11.08 -2.03 28.86
N VAL A 139 9.83 -1.79 28.44
CA VAL A 139 8.85 -2.82 28.08
C VAL A 139 9.35 -3.61 26.88
N LYS A 140 9.82 -4.83 27.13
CA LYS A 140 10.21 -5.79 26.10
C LYS A 140 8.99 -6.60 25.68
N MET A 141 8.22 -6.08 24.74
CA MET A 141 7.27 -6.92 24.00
C MET A 141 8.03 -8.00 23.23
N PRO A 142 7.50 -9.24 23.12
CA PRO A 142 8.10 -10.23 22.25
C PRO A 142 8.05 -9.70 20.81
N CYS A 143 9.21 -9.64 20.14
CA CYS A 143 9.22 -9.42 18.70
C CYS A 143 8.64 -10.68 18.04
N ASN A 144 7.35 -10.62 17.74
CA ASN A 144 6.67 -11.68 17.02
C ASN A 144 7.14 -11.63 15.56
N GLU A 145 8.10 -12.46 15.18
CA GLU A 145 8.60 -12.52 13.80
C GLU A 145 7.50 -12.89 12.78
N MET A 146 6.39 -13.44 13.27
CA MET A 146 5.17 -13.75 12.52
C MET A 146 4.15 -12.59 12.48
N GLU A 147 4.41 -11.44 13.09
CA GLU A 147 3.60 -10.23 12.87
C GLU A 147 3.88 -9.65 11.48
N ASN A 148 3.17 -10.21 10.50
CA ASN A 148 2.86 -9.70 9.17
C ASN A 148 3.54 -8.36 8.86
N LYS A 149 4.67 -8.38 8.13
CA LYS A 149 5.50 -7.21 7.77
C LYS A 149 4.74 -6.17 6.92
N ARG A 150 3.79 -5.49 7.58
CA ARG A 150 2.79 -4.54 7.04
C ARG A 150 2.35 -4.88 5.61
N SER A 151 1.96 -6.13 5.39
CA SER A 151 1.72 -6.71 4.06
C SER A 151 0.69 -5.91 3.26
N TYR A 152 1.08 -5.49 2.06
CA TYR A 152 0.24 -4.70 1.16
C TYR A 152 -0.45 -5.62 0.16
N HIS A 153 -1.77 -5.76 0.28
CA HIS A 153 -2.61 -6.51 -0.64
C HIS A 153 -3.47 -5.56 -1.48
N MET A 154 -3.70 -5.88 -2.74
CA MET A 154 -4.58 -5.14 -3.65
C MET A 154 -5.79 -6.00 -4.04
N CYS A 155 -6.98 -5.40 -4.06
CA CYS A 155 -8.16 -6.04 -4.65
C CYS A 155 -8.63 -5.28 -5.89
N ASP A 156 -8.31 -5.81 -7.07
CA ASP A 156 -8.70 -5.24 -8.39
C ASP A 156 -10.21 -5.32 -8.67
N LEU A 157 -10.97 -5.98 -7.80
CA LEU A 157 -12.44 -6.00 -7.85
C LEU A 157 -13.06 -4.86 -7.03
N CYS A 158 -12.35 -4.37 -6.01
CA CYS A 158 -12.84 -3.37 -5.05
C CYS A 158 -12.02 -2.07 -5.05
N ASP A 159 -11.00 -1.97 -5.90
CA ASP A 159 -10.11 -0.82 -6.14
C ASP A 159 -9.46 -0.25 -4.86
N ARG A 160 -8.97 -1.13 -3.98
CA ARG A 160 -8.44 -0.77 -2.65
C ARG A 160 -7.18 -1.54 -2.28
N ILE A 161 -6.24 -0.82 -1.64
CA ILE A 161 -5.18 -1.41 -0.82
C ILE A 161 -5.78 -1.88 0.50
N ILE A 162 -5.31 -3.02 0.99
CA ILE A 162 -5.59 -3.54 2.32
C ILE A 162 -4.26 -3.91 2.96
N ILE A 163 -4.07 -3.48 4.21
CA ILE A 163 -2.79 -3.57 4.91
C ILE A 163 -2.94 -4.60 6.04
N GLY A 164 -2.15 -5.67 5.98
CA GLY A 164 -2.18 -6.80 6.89
C GLY A 164 -2.93 -8.02 6.33
N ASP A 165 -2.36 -9.21 6.50
CA ASP A 165 -2.91 -10.47 5.98
C ASP A 165 -4.24 -10.85 6.63
N ARG A 166 -4.46 -10.44 7.89
CA ARG A 166 -5.71 -10.65 8.64
C ARG A 166 -6.83 -9.78 8.07
N GLU A 167 -6.53 -8.52 7.79
CA GLU A 167 -7.42 -7.53 7.19
C GLU A 167 -7.77 -7.92 5.75
N TRP A 168 -6.79 -8.41 4.99
CA TRP A 168 -6.99 -9.02 3.68
C TRP A 168 -7.89 -10.26 3.72
N ALA A 169 -7.58 -11.22 4.60
CA ALA A 169 -8.37 -12.45 4.77
C ALA A 169 -9.81 -12.18 5.21
N ALA A 170 -10.05 -11.10 5.97
CA ALA A 170 -11.38 -10.62 6.32
C ALA A 170 -12.09 -9.97 5.11
N HIS A 171 -11.37 -9.19 4.30
CA HIS A 171 -11.92 -8.55 3.10
C HIS A 171 -12.40 -9.54 2.04
N ILE A 172 -11.58 -10.53 1.67
CA ILE A 172 -11.95 -11.50 0.61
C ILE A 172 -13.16 -12.36 1.01
N LYS A 173 -13.41 -12.51 2.33
CA LYS A 173 -14.59 -13.17 2.89
C LYS A 173 -15.77 -12.22 3.14
N SER A 174 -15.60 -10.92 2.90
CA SER A 174 -16.61 -9.90 3.24
C SER A 174 -17.81 -9.92 2.30
N LYS A 175 -18.99 -9.56 2.82
CA LYS A 175 -20.24 -9.43 2.04
C LYS A 175 -20.11 -8.44 0.88
N SER A 176 -19.27 -7.41 1.02
CA SER A 176 -19.02 -6.41 -0.03
C SER A 176 -18.20 -7.00 -1.19
N HIS A 177 -17.08 -7.66 -0.88
CA HIS A 177 -16.25 -8.34 -1.88
C HIS A 177 -17.04 -9.45 -2.61
N LEU A 178 -17.80 -10.27 -1.86
CA LEU A 178 -18.66 -11.33 -2.42
C LEU A 178 -19.79 -10.78 -3.31
N HIS A 179 -20.39 -9.63 -2.96
CA HIS A 179 -21.36 -8.95 -3.80
C HIS A 179 -20.70 -8.47 -5.11
N GLN A 180 -19.54 -7.83 -5.01
CA GLN A 180 -18.80 -7.28 -6.15
C GLN A 180 -18.31 -8.39 -7.10
N LEU A 181 -17.83 -9.52 -6.58
CA LEU A 181 -17.55 -10.77 -7.32
C LEU A 181 -18.76 -11.30 -8.09
N LYS A 182 -19.97 -11.17 -7.53
CA LYS A 182 -21.23 -11.63 -8.16
C LYS A 182 -21.74 -10.62 -9.17
N LYS A 183 -21.55 -9.31 -8.93
CA LYS A 183 -21.85 -8.23 -9.86
C LYS A 183 -20.96 -8.31 -11.10
N ARG A 184 -19.65 -8.51 -10.92
CA ARG A 184 -18.69 -8.59 -12.03
C ARG A 184 -18.97 -9.79 -12.93
N ARG A 185 -19.10 -11.00 -12.36
CA ARG A 185 -19.46 -12.20 -13.12
C ARG A 185 -20.76 -12.08 -13.92
N ARG A 186 -21.76 -11.32 -13.46
CA ARG A 186 -22.96 -11.01 -14.26
C ARG A 186 -22.59 -10.18 -15.48
N LEU A 187 -21.93 -9.03 -15.28
CA LEU A 187 -21.49 -8.16 -16.38
C LEU A 187 -20.61 -8.89 -17.40
N ASP A 188 -19.73 -9.79 -16.94
CA ASP A 188 -18.88 -10.58 -17.83
C ASP A 188 -19.70 -11.63 -18.63
N SER A 189 -20.70 -12.29 -18.01
CA SER A 189 -21.64 -13.18 -18.73
C SER A 189 -22.56 -12.41 -19.69
N ASP A 190 -23.11 -11.28 -19.25
CA ASP A 190 -23.97 -10.41 -20.06
C ASP A 190 -23.19 -9.89 -21.29
N ALA A 191 -21.90 -9.58 -21.13
CA ALA A 191 -21.01 -9.19 -22.22
C ALA A 191 -20.70 -10.35 -23.19
N VAL A 192 -20.44 -11.56 -22.71
CA VAL A 192 -20.26 -12.75 -23.56
C VAL A 192 -21.52 -13.01 -24.39
N THR A 193 -22.70 -13.01 -23.77
CA THR A 193 -23.98 -13.18 -24.47
C THR A 193 -24.25 -12.03 -25.46
N ALA A 194 -23.83 -10.79 -25.16
CA ALA A 194 -23.92 -9.68 -26.11
C ALA A 194 -23.00 -9.84 -27.32
N ILE A 195 -21.80 -10.42 -27.16
CA ILE A 195 -20.86 -10.71 -28.25
C ILE A 195 -21.34 -11.89 -29.11
N GLU A 196 -21.85 -12.94 -28.47
CA GLU A 196 -22.42 -14.12 -29.15
C GLU A 196 -23.63 -13.73 -30.02
N ASN A 197 -24.55 -12.93 -29.49
CA ASN A 197 -25.69 -12.40 -30.24
C ASN A 197 -25.30 -11.41 -31.37
N GLN A 198 -24.10 -10.82 -31.34
CA GLN A 198 -23.56 -10.02 -32.45
C GLN A 198 -22.83 -10.88 -33.50
N SER A 199 -22.52 -12.13 -33.18
CA SER A 199 -21.78 -13.06 -34.06
C SER A 199 -22.70 -13.91 -34.94
N ILE A 200 -24.02 -13.90 -34.68
CA ILE A 200 -25.02 -14.69 -35.40
C ILE A 200 -25.91 -13.74 -36.23
N SER A 201 -25.40 -13.27 -37.36
CA SER A 201 -26.26 -12.74 -38.43
C SER A 201 -26.81 -13.90 -39.26
N PRO A 202 -28.13 -13.99 -39.51
CA PRO A 202 -28.64 -14.87 -40.54
C PRO A 202 -28.17 -14.36 -41.93
N ASP A 203 -27.95 -15.29 -42.85
CA ASP A 203 -27.64 -14.98 -44.24
C ASP A 203 -28.88 -14.43 -44.97
N CYS A 204 -28.67 -13.74 -46.11
CA CYS A 204 -29.73 -13.15 -46.93
C CYS A 204 -29.39 -13.29 -48.42
N ASP A 205 -29.73 -14.47 -48.97
CA ASP A 205 -29.58 -14.82 -50.38
C ASP A 205 -30.04 -13.72 -51.35
N LYS A 206 -29.21 -13.46 -52.36
CA LYS A 206 -29.67 -12.94 -53.67
C LYS A 206 -28.67 -13.28 -54.78
N GLU A 207 -29.06 -14.21 -55.65
CA GLU A 207 -28.38 -14.46 -56.92
C GLU A 207 -28.32 -13.19 -57.79
N LEU A 208 -27.24 -13.05 -58.58
CA LEU A 208 -27.35 -12.66 -59.98
C LEU A 208 -26.17 -13.21 -60.81
N LYS A 209 -26.52 -13.78 -61.96
CA LYS A 209 -25.66 -14.32 -63.05
C LYS A 209 -24.86 -13.18 -63.75
N GLU A 210 -23.81 -13.37 -64.57
CA GLU A 210 -23.11 -14.50 -65.20
C GLU A 210 -21.73 -13.95 -65.74
N LYS A 211 -20.69 -14.64 -66.25
CA LYS A 211 -20.36 -16.02 -66.70
C LYS A 211 -18.88 -16.34 -66.35
N GLY A 212 -18.41 -17.58 -66.51
CA GLY A 212 -16.96 -17.85 -66.65
C GLY A 212 -16.48 -19.30 -66.42
N SER A 213 -16.59 -20.15 -67.44
CA SER A 213 -16.04 -21.53 -67.51
C SER A 213 -15.54 -21.80 -68.95
N PRO A 214 -14.69 -22.82 -69.24
CA PRO A 214 -14.36 -23.98 -68.40
C PRO A 214 -12.86 -24.42 -68.33
N GLU A 215 -12.55 -25.26 -67.33
CA GLU A 215 -11.62 -26.43 -67.39
C GLU A 215 -10.09 -26.22 -67.67
N GLN A 216 -9.16 -27.12 -67.29
CA GLN A 216 -9.26 -28.45 -66.66
C GLN A 216 -7.98 -28.86 -65.85
N ASN A 217 -8.18 -29.75 -64.86
CA ASN A 217 -7.34 -30.92 -64.51
C ASN A 217 -6.08 -30.85 -63.56
N GLU A 218 -6.25 -31.52 -62.41
CA GLU A 218 -5.34 -32.51 -61.73
C GLU A 218 -4.02 -32.18 -60.96
N LYS A 219 -3.88 -32.95 -59.85
CA LYS A 219 -2.65 -33.51 -59.20
C LYS A 219 -1.65 -32.55 -58.51
N GLU A 220 -0.91 -32.95 -57.46
CA GLU A 220 -1.11 -33.89 -56.33
C GLU A 220 0.09 -33.73 -55.35
N LEU A 221 0.02 -34.35 -54.16
CA LEU A 221 1.15 -34.76 -53.30
C LEU A 221 2.06 -33.72 -52.57
N LYS A 222 2.35 -34.06 -51.29
CA LYS A 222 3.59 -33.76 -50.49
C LYS A 222 3.84 -32.31 -50.04
N SER A 223 4.56 -32.04 -48.94
CA SER A 223 4.82 -32.81 -47.70
C SER A 223 5.49 -31.89 -46.65
N SER A 224 5.28 -32.15 -45.36
CA SER A 224 6.19 -31.87 -44.22
C SER A 224 6.97 -30.54 -44.18
N VAL A 225 6.60 -29.63 -43.27
CA VAL A 225 7.24 -29.44 -41.94
C VAL A 225 6.32 -28.58 -41.07
#